data_AF-A0AAJ7XA75-F1
#
_entry.id   AF-A0AAJ7XA75-F1
#
_cell.length_a   1.000
_cell.length_b   1.000
_cell.length_c   1.000
_cell.angle_alpha   90.00
_cell.angle_beta   90.00
_cell.angle_gamma   90.00
#
_symmetry.space_group_name_H-M   'P 1'
#
loop_
_entity.id
_entity.type
_entity.pdbx_description
1 polymer ?
#
loop_
_entity_poly.entity_id
_entity_poly.type
_entity_poly.pdbx_seq_one_letter_code
_entity_poly.pdbx_strand_id
1 'polypeptide(L)'
;MFRELQPALGSSRLMPLGIQLTRHADRENPVHTPHKNPRRFLFAKMHVGCADNQVHQFVCHLGLTHMLLEPFAVALHNHLRGGHPVGQLLRPHFQGVCRSHTAHSRFTTG
;
A
#
# COMPACT_ATOMS: atom_id res chain seq x y z
N MET A 1 3.25 7.96 -20.38
CA MET A 1 3.06 7.01 -19.26
C MET A 1 2.90 5.58 -19.77
N PHE A 2 3.92 5.07 -20.50
CA PHE A 2 4.28 3.66 -20.80
C PHE A 2 5.20 3.77 -22.03
N ARG A 3 6.46 4.15 -21.77
CA ARG A 3 7.47 4.28 -22.83
C ARG A 3 7.92 2.86 -23.17
N GLU A 4 7.75 2.45 -24.43
CA GLU A 4 8.38 1.26 -25.00
C GLU A 4 9.88 1.30 -24.65
N LEU A 5 10.30 0.38 -23.79
CA LEU A 5 11.67 0.25 -23.34
C LEU A 5 12.29 -0.91 -24.08
N GLN A 6 12.77 -0.64 -25.30
CA GLN A 6 13.89 -1.40 -25.81
C GLN A 6 15.09 -1.12 -24.89
N PRO A 7 15.80 -2.15 -24.39
CA PRO A 7 16.97 -1.93 -23.57
C PRO A 7 18.04 -1.24 -24.41
N ALA A 8 18.40 -0.01 -24.04
CA ALA A 8 19.66 0.56 -24.47
C ALA A 8 20.78 -0.29 -23.87
N LEU A 9 21.63 -0.84 -24.75
CA LEU A 9 22.77 -1.69 -24.41
C LEU A 9 23.64 -0.96 -23.36
N GLY A 10 23.52 -1.30 -22.07
CA GLY A 10 24.30 -0.70 -20.99
C GLY A 10 23.55 -0.12 -19.78
N SER A 11 22.21 -0.14 -19.74
CA SER A 11 21.45 0.28 -18.53
C SER A 11 20.81 -0.93 -17.84
N SER A 12 21.24 -1.23 -16.61
CA SER A 12 20.66 -2.29 -15.76
C SER A 12 19.27 -1.87 -15.24
N ARG A 13 18.26 -2.00 -16.09
CA ARG A 13 16.86 -1.74 -15.74
C ARG A 13 16.15 -3.04 -15.38
N LEU A 14 15.38 -3.02 -14.28
CA LEU A 14 14.47 -4.11 -13.95
C LEU A 14 13.36 -4.16 -15.01
N MET A 15 13.36 -5.23 -15.81
CA MET A 15 12.40 -5.41 -16.89
C MET A 15 11.49 -6.61 -16.61
N PRO A 16 10.15 -6.46 -16.72
CA PRO A 16 9.25 -7.59 -16.56
C PRO A 16 9.41 -8.58 -17.72
N LEU A 17 9.82 -9.81 -17.41
CA LEU A 17 9.99 -10.89 -18.39
C LEU A 17 8.67 -11.54 -18.80
N GLY A 18 7.75 -11.68 -17.85
CA GLY A 18 6.43 -12.26 -18.08
C GLY A 18 5.49 -12.00 -16.91
N ILE A 19 4.18 -12.02 -17.18
CA ILE A 19 3.13 -11.75 -16.19
C ILE A 19 2.12 -12.90 -16.23
N GLN A 20 1.83 -13.47 -15.07
CA GLN A 20 0.79 -14.45 -14.86
C GLN A 20 -0.31 -13.82 -14.01
N LEU A 21 -1.57 -13.88 -14.48
CA LEU A 21 -2.66 -13.09 -13.88
C LEU A 21 -3.36 -13.80 -12.73
N THR A 22 -3.28 -15.13 -12.66
CA THR A 22 -3.93 -15.90 -11.59
C THR A 22 -2.93 -16.82 -10.91
N ARG A 23 -3.23 -17.30 -9.71
CA ARG A 23 -2.42 -18.31 -9.00
C ARG A 23 -3.03 -19.71 -9.07
N HIS A 24 -4.17 -19.83 -9.76
CA HIS A 24 -4.95 -21.05 -9.88
C HIS A 24 -4.29 -22.00 -10.89
N ALA A 25 -3.98 -23.21 -10.45
CA ALA A 25 -3.42 -24.28 -11.28
C ALA A 25 -4.51 -25.10 -11.99
N ASP A 26 -5.76 -24.98 -11.55
CA ASP A 26 -6.95 -25.65 -12.07
C ASP A 26 -7.50 -25.01 -13.35
N ARG A 27 -6.98 -23.85 -13.76
CA ARG A 27 -7.44 -23.10 -14.94
C ARG A 27 -6.30 -22.82 -15.90
N GLU A 28 -6.65 -22.58 -17.16
CA GLU A 28 -5.68 -22.11 -18.15
C GLU A 28 -5.08 -20.78 -17.68
N ASN A 29 -3.78 -20.79 -17.41
CA ASN A 29 -3.07 -19.68 -16.78
C ASN A 29 -1.81 -19.32 -17.57
N PRO A 30 -1.96 -18.69 -18.76
CA PRO A 30 -0.84 -18.43 -19.63
C PRO A 30 0.03 -17.29 -19.09
N VAL A 31 1.36 -17.43 -19.24
CA VAL A 31 2.30 -16.36 -18.97
C VAL A 31 2.32 -15.39 -20.16
N HIS A 32 2.01 -14.12 -19.91
CA HIS A 32 2.03 -13.06 -20.90
C HIS A 32 3.43 -12.45 -20.99
N THR A 33 4.07 -12.55 -22.15
CA THR A 33 5.40 -11.99 -22.40
C THR A 33 5.34 -10.83 -23.40
N PRO A 34 6.31 -9.88 -23.36
CA PRO A 34 6.35 -8.72 -24.25
C PRO A 34 6.37 -9.09 -25.74
N HIS A 35 7.13 -10.14 -26.10
CA HIS A 35 7.38 -10.52 -27.48
C HIS A 35 6.23 -11.32 -28.14
N LYS A 36 5.44 -12.07 -27.35
CA LYS A 36 4.42 -12.98 -27.91
C LYS A 36 3.14 -12.25 -28.32
N ASN A 37 2.67 -11.30 -27.51
CA ASN A 37 1.49 -10.50 -27.83
C ASN A 37 1.51 -9.17 -27.05
N PRO A 38 1.88 -8.04 -27.69
CA PRO A 38 2.09 -6.77 -26.99
C PRO A 38 0.80 -6.20 -26.38
N ARG A 39 -0.35 -6.43 -27.04
CA ARG A 39 -1.66 -5.97 -26.54
C ARG A 39 -2.09 -6.73 -25.28
N ARG A 40 -1.95 -8.06 -25.27
CA ARG A 40 -2.22 -8.88 -24.08
C ARG A 40 -1.23 -8.57 -22.96
N PHE A 41 0.03 -8.31 -23.29
CA PHE A 41 1.03 -7.90 -22.29
C PHE A 41 0.71 -6.53 -21.67
N LEU A 42 0.25 -5.56 -22.46
CA LEU A 42 -0.20 -4.27 -21.94
C LEU A 42 -1.39 -4.43 -20.99
N PHE A 43 -2.39 -5.22 -21.37
CA PHE A 43 -3.52 -5.53 -20.49
C PHE A 43 -3.06 -6.20 -19.20
N ALA A 44 -2.13 -7.17 -19.30
CA ALA A 44 -1.59 -7.84 -18.12
C ALA A 44 -0.86 -6.87 -17.18
N LYS A 45 -0.10 -5.91 -17.72
CA LYS A 45 0.53 -4.84 -16.92
C LYS A 45 -0.50 -3.96 -16.22
N MET A 46 -1.57 -3.55 -16.91
CA MET A 46 -2.65 -2.76 -16.30
C MET A 46 -3.32 -3.52 -15.16
N HIS A 47 -3.58 -4.81 -15.35
CA HIS A 47 -4.19 -5.66 -14.33
C HIS A 47 -3.32 -5.76 -13.07
N VAL A 48 -2.02 -6.05 -13.23
CA VAL A 48 -1.08 -6.09 -12.10
C VAL A 48 -0.99 -4.73 -11.40
N GLY A 49 -0.94 -3.63 -12.16
CA GLY A 49 -0.94 -2.28 -11.57
C GLY A 49 -2.20 -1.98 -10.76
N CYS A 50 -3.36 -2.44 -11.23
CA CYS A 50 -4.62 -2.31 -10.48
C CYS A 50 -4.59 -3.12 -9.18
N ALA A 51 -4.15 -4.38 -9.24
CA ALA A 51 -4.05 -5.26 -8.08
C ALA A 51 -3.03 -4.74 -7.05
N ASP A 52 -1.87 -4.27 -7.49
CA ASP A 52 -0.84 -3.66 -6.64
C ASP A 52 -1.38 -2.42 -5.93
N ASN A 53 -2.10 -1.54 -6.65
CA ASN A 53 -2.72 -0.36 -6.03
C ASN A 53 -3.78 -0.74 -4.98
N GLN A 54 -4.57 -1.78 -5.20
CA GLN A 54 -5.53 -2.27 -4.21
C GLN A 54 -4.83 -2.75 -2.94
N VAL A 55 -3.79 -3.57 -3.08
CA VAL A 55 -3.00 -4.05 -1.93
C VAL A 55 -2.34 -2.89 -1.20
N HIS A 56 -1.73 -1.96 -1.95
CA HIS A 56 -1.06 -0.81 -1.38
C HIS A 56 -2.04 0.09 -0.60
N GLN A 57 -3.19 0.42 -1.18
CA GLN A 57 -4.15 1.32 -0.54
C GLN A 57 -4.93 0.65 0.59
N PHE A 58 -5.42 -0.58 0.42
CA PHE A 58 -6.26 -1.23 1.44
C PHE A 58 -5.45 -1.91 2.53
N VAL A 59 -4.39 -2.63 2.19
CA VAL A 59 -3.63 -3.41 3.16
C VAL A 59 -2.55 -2.53 3.79
N CYS A 60 -1.63 -2.00 2.97
CA CYS A 60 -0.47 -1.30 3.50
C CYS A 60 -0.83 0.06 4.09
N HIS A 61 -1.60 0.88 3.36
CA HIS A 61 -1.98 2.21 3.81
C HIS A 61 -3.15 2.14 4.79
N LEU A 62 -4.35 1.77 4.35
CA LEU A 62 -5.53 1.81 5.22
C LEU A 62 -5.43 0.81 6.39
N GLY A 63 -5.05 -0.44 6.13
CA GLY A 63 -5.02 -1.50 7.13
C GLY A 63 -3.90 -1.32 8.16
N LEU A 64 -2.64 -1.34 7.69
CA LEU A 64 -1.48 -1.41 8.56
C LEU A 64 -1.08 -0.07 9.19
N THR A 65 -1.45 1.07 8.60
CA THR A 65 -1.20 2.37 9.24
C THR A 65 -2.42 2.90 9.96
N HIS A 66 -3.57 3.04 9.30
CA HIS A 66 -4.74 3.68 9.94
C HIS A 66 -5.48 2.73 10.88
N MET A 67 -6.02 1.62 10.37
CA MET A 67 -6.85 0.71 11.18
C MET A 67 -6.06 0.06 12.32
N LEU A 68 -4.77 -0.21 12.11
CA LEU A 68 -3.93 -0.80 13.15
C LEU A 68 -3.56 0.21 14.24
N LEU A 69 -3.15 1.44 13.89
CA LEU A 69 -2.60 2.39 14.87
C LEU A 69 -3.67 3.23 15.59
N GLU A 70 -4.84 3.44 14.97
CA GLU A 70 -5.92 4.24 15.56
C GLU A 70 -6.44 3.68 16.91
N PRO A 71 -6.67 2.36 17.08
CA PRO A 71 -7.05 1.79 18.38
C PRO A 71 -6.00 2.01 19.48
N PHE A 72 -4.70 1.99 19.14
CA PHE A 72 -3.64 2.26 20.12
C PHE A 72 -3.65 3.71 20.58
N ALA A 73 -3.95 4.64 19.68
CA ALA A 73 -4.09 6.04 20.03
C ALA A 73 -5.32 6.29 20.90
N VAL A 74 -6.45 5.61 20.64
CA VAL A 74 -7.62 5.62 21.53
C VAL A 74 -7.27 5.04 22.91
N ALA A 75 -6.54 3.93 22.96
CA ALA A 75 -6.11 3.33 24.22
C ALA A 75 -5.16 4.26 25.01
N LEU A 76 -4.23 4.94 24.33
CA LEU A 76 -3.35 5.97 24.90
C LEU A 76 -4.17 7.09 25.54
N HIS A 77 -5.19 7.62 24.85
CA HIS A 77 -6.05 8.68 25.38
C HIS A 77 -6.85 8.23 26.61
N ASN A 78 -7.42 7.02 26.57
CA ASN A 78 -8.30 6.52 27.63
C ASN A 78 -7.54 6.05 28.87
N HIS A 79 -6.33 5.48 28.72
CA HIS A 79 -5.62 4.82 29.82
C HIS A 79 -4.34 5.53 30.26
N LEU A 80 -3.72 6.37 29.42
CA LEU A 80 -2.49 7.07 29.76
C LEU A 80 -2.76 8.56 29.92
N ARG A 81 -3.03 8.97 31.18
CA ARG A 81 -3.28 10.36 31.58
C ARG A 81 -2.12 11.27 31.17
N GLY A 82 -2.37 12.57 30.98
CA GLY A 82 -1.40 13.51 30.42
C GLY A 82 -0.07 13.70 31.15
N GLY A 83 0.03 13.26 32.41
CA GLY A 83 1.28 13.23 33.15
C GLY A 83 2.15 11.98 32.93
N HIS A 84 1.67 10.96 32.21
CA HIS A 84 2.42 9.72 32.03
C HIS A 84 3.54 9.92 30.98
N PRO A 85 4.82 9.61 31.29
CA PRO A 85 5.95 9.90 30.41
C PRO A 85 5.83 9.22 29.04
N VAL A 86 5.32 7.99 29.00
CA VAL A 86 5.05 7.26 27.73
C VAL A 86 3.92 7.93 26.94
N GLY A 87 2.92 8.47 27.63
CA GLY A 87 1.82 9.22 27.01
C GLY A 87 2.31 10.48 26.31
N GLN A 88 3.19 11.23 26.98
CA GLN A 88 3.80 12.43 26.42
C GLN A 88 4.71 12.13 25.22
N LEU A 89 5.49 11.06 25.28
CA LEU A 89 6.37 10.64 24.20
C LEU A 89 5.59 10.24 22.93
N LEU A 90 4.51 9.47 23.09
CA LEU A 90 3.78 8.90 21.94
C LEU A 90 2.74 9.85 21.34
N ARG A 91 2.28 10.85 22.08
CA ARG A 91 1.30 11.85 21.61
C ARG A 91 1.61 12.46 20.23
N PRO A 92 2.82 12.99 19.94
CA PRO A 92 3.11 13.55 18.61
C PRO A 92 3.05 12.51 17.48
N HIS A 93 3.32 11.23 17.77
CA HIS A 93 3.37 10.18 16.76
C HIS A 93 1.98 9.71 16.28
N PHE A 94 0.92 9.97 17.06
CA PHE A 94 -0.45 9.59 16.69
C PHE A 94 -1.30 10.74 16.11
N GLN A 95 -0.78 11.98 16.08
CA GLN A 95 -1.55 13.15 15.64
C GLN A 95 -2.03 13.06 14.18
N GLY A 96 -1.24 12.44 13.30
CA GLY A 96 -1.61 12.26 11.88
C GLY A 96 -2.54 11.07 11.64
N VAL A 97 -2.45 10.03 12.46
CA VAL A 97 -3.22 8.79 12.34
C VAL A 97 -4.66 8.97 12.84
N CYS A 98 -4.87 9.69 13.95
CA CYS A 98 -6.23 9.93 14.47
C CYS A 98 -7.00 11.05 13.77
N ARG A 99 -6.35 11.80 12.86
CA ARG A 99 -6.99 12.90 12.15
C ARG A 99 -7.65 12.46 10.84
N SER A 100 -7.23 11.35 10.27
CA SER A 100 -7.76 10.80 9.01
C SER A 100 -9.12 10.12 9.17
N HIS A 101 -9.38 9.49 10.32
CA HIS A 101 -10.69 8.99 10.72
C HIS A 101 -11.17 9.72 11.98
N THR A 102 -12.45 10.11 11.98
CA THR A 102 -13.07 11.14 12.83
C THR A 102 -12.83 10.98 14.35
N ALA A 103 -11.74 11.54 14.88
CA ALA A 103 -11.56 11.79 16.31
C ALA A 103 -10.84 13.14 16.61
N HIS A 104 -10.99 14.12 15.70
CA HIS A 104 -10.32 15.41 15.86
C HIS A 104 -10.74 16.17 17.13
N SER A 105 -11.98 16.01 17.61
CA SER A 105 -12.55 16.84 18.68
C SER A 105 -12.10 16.52 20.11
N ARG A 106 -11.30 15.46 20.34
CA ARG A 106 -10.93 15.02 21.71
C ARG A 106 -9.43 15.04 22.02
N PHE A 107 -8.57 15.35 21.05
CA PHE A 107 -7.11 15.33 21.24
C PHE A 107 -6.47 16.72 21.40
N THR A 108 -7.22 17.81 21.21
CA THR A 108 -6.69 19.19 21.27
C THR A 108 -7.07 19.96 22.53
N THR A 109 -7.96 19.43 23.37
CA THR A 109 -8.38 20.05 24.63
C THR A 109 -7.89 19.21 25.80
N GLY A 110 -6.71 19.57 26.31
CA GLY A 110 -6.10 19.00 27.51
C GLY A 110 -4.93 19.87 27.95
#